data_AF-A0A3A9VGE6-F1
#
_entry.id   AF-A0A3A9VGE6-F1
#
_cell.length_a   1.000
_cell.length_b   1.000
_cell.length_c   1.000
_cell.angle_alpha   90.00
_cell.angle_beta   90.00
_cell.angle_gamma   90.00
#
_symmetry.space_group_name_H-M   'P 1'
#
loop_
_entity.id
_entity.type
_entity.pdbx_description
1 polymer ?
#
loop_
_entity_poly.entity_id
_entity_poly.type
_entity_poly.pdbx_seq_one_letter_code
_entity_poly.pdbx_strand_id
1 'polypeptide(L)'
;MKFKYTELKETYLEVKKFLEHASGEKINSLNTKIVEDLKLWGDDNYFLLIEFIEKYDLNFEKFEYDKHFDSEGELVGFKTFILGVFKLPVLIINNLLIKHISIKTYKKIDNTLYDRTNCKKDLTFGDLILSKLNGEFTLREN
;
A
#
# COMPACT_ATOMS: atom_id res chain seq x y z
N MET A 1 -3.51 -18.85 -20.07
CA MET A 1 -4.75 -18.31 -20.66
C MET A 1 -4.40 -17.35 -21.80
N LYS A 2 -5.26 -17.15 -22.81
CA LYS A 2 -5.01 -16.20 -23.90
C LYS A 2 -6.12 -15.15 -23.92
N PHE A 3 -5.76 -13.90 -23.62
CA PHE A 3 -6.67 -12.76 -23.65
C PHE A 3 -6.61 -12.06 -25.00
N LYS A 4 -7.71 -11.42 -25.39
CA LYS A 4 -7.69 -10.52 -26.55
C LYS A 4 -6.93 -9.25 -26.18
N TYR A 5 -6.24 -8.65 -27.16
CA TYR A 5 -5.55 -7.38 -26.94
C TYR A 5 -6.48 -6.28 -26.43
N THR A 6 -7.71 -6.22 -26.94
CA THR A 6 -8.72 -5.23 -26.54
C THR A 6 -9.09 -5.37 -25.07
N GLU A 7 -9.39 -6.59 -24.63
CA GLU A 7 -9.73 -6.95 -23.25
C GLU A 7 -8.58 -6.63 -22.27
N LEU A 8 -7.34 -6.95 -22.67
CA LEU A 8 -6.15 -6.61 -21.90
C LEU A 8 -5.98 -5.09 -21.77
N LYS A 9 -6.15 -4.35 -22.87
CA LYS A 9 -6.02 -2.89 -22.91
C LYS A 9 -7.09 -2.20 -22.06
N GLU A 10 -8.33 -2.64 -22.17
CA GLU A 10 -9.46 -2.11 -21.38
C GLU A 10 -9.22 -2.36 -19.89
N THR A 11 -8.87 -3.60 -19.52
CA THR A 11 -8.56 -3.93 -18.13
C THR A 11 -7.38 -3.15 -17.59
N TYR A 12 -6.31 -2.99 -18.38
CA TYR A 12 -5.17 -2.15 -18.00
C TYR A 12 -5.61 -0.72 -17.69
N LEU A 13 -6.40 -0.08 -18.57
CA LEU A 13 -6.82 1.30 -18.40
C LEU A 13 -7.76 1.48 -17.21
N GLU A 14 -8.66 0.54 -16.99
CA GLU A 14 -9.61 0.57 -15.88
C GLU A 14 -8.91 0.43 -14.53
N VAL A 15 -8.08 -0.61 -14.36
CA VAL A 15 -7.34 -0.83 -13.11
C VAL A 15 -6.38 0.32 -12.87
N LYS A 16 -5.75 0.85 -13.93
CA LYS A 16 -4.87 2.02 -13.81
C LYS A 16 -5.65 3.22 -13.27
N LYS A 17 -6.77 3.56 -13.90
CA LYS A 17 -7.59 4.70 -13.48
C LYS A 17 -8.11 4.53 -12.05
N PHE A 18 -8.50 3.31 -11.68
CA PHE A 18 -8.94 2.98 -10.32
C PHE A 18 -7.85 3.26 -9.28
N LEU A 19 -6.65 2.71 -9.48
CA LEU A 19 -5.54 2.87 -8.54
C LEU A 19 -5.02 4.31 -8.47
N GLU A 20 -4.87 5.00 -9.62
CA GLU A 20 -4.44 6.40 -9.65
C GLU A 20 -5.47 7.32 -8.97
N HIS A 21 -6.77 6.98 -9.06
CA HIS A 21 -7.81 7.70 -8.33
C HIS A 21 -7.72 7.48 -6.81
N ALA A 22 -7.55 6.24 -6.38
CA ALA A 22 -7.50 5.89 -4.96
C ALA A 22 -6.24 6.44 -4.26
N SER A 23 -5.08 6.37 -4.91
CA SER A 23 -3.79 6.79 -4.32
C SER A 23 -3.42 8.25 -4.57
N GLY A 24 -3.94 8.86 -5.65
CA GLY A 24 -3.44 10.14 -6.16
C GLY A 24 -2.04 10.07 -6.78
N GLU A 25 -1.42 8.89 -6.80
CA GLU A 25 -0.09 8.64 -7.36
C GLU A 25 -0.21 8.13 -8.82
N LYS A 26 0.88 8.23 -9.59
CA LYS A 26 0.91 7.74 -10.98
C LYS A 26 1.43 6.32 -11.06
N ILE A 27 0.80 5.51 -11.90
CA ILE A 27 1.29 4.15 -12.20
C ILE A 27 2.33 4.22 -13.31
N ASN A 28 3.53 3.77 -12.97
CA ASN A 28 4.70 3.81 -13.84
C ASN A 28 5.01 2.46 -14.52
N SER A 29 4.62 1.34 -13.90
CA SER A 29 4.87 0.01 -14.46
C SER A 29 3.91 -1.05 -13.90
N LEU A 30 3.89 -2.24 -14.50
CA LEU A 30 3.15 -3.40 -13.96
C LEU A 30 3.64 -3.84 -12.57
N ASN A 31 4.87 -3.49 -12.22
CA ASN A 31 5.49 -3.82 -10.94
C ASN A 31 5.26 -2.74 -9.88
N THR A 32 4.51 -1.68 -10.21
CA THR A 32 4.11 -0.68 -9.23
C THR A 32 3.34 -1.35 -8.09
N LYS A 33 3.87 -1.21 -6.88
CA LYS A 33 3.42 -1.82 -5.64
C LYS A 33 2.32 -1.01 -4.95
N ILE A 34 1.31 -1.68 -4.41
CA ILE A 34 0.17 -1.02 -3.77
C ILE A 34 0.60 -0.27 -2.50
N VAL A 35 1.42 -0.90 -1.65
CA VAL A 35 1.87 -0.27 -0.39
C VAL A 35 3.10 0.60 -0.63
N GLU A 36 4.16 0.03 -1.22
CA GLU A 36 5.45 0.74 -1.34
C GLU A 36 5.38 1.96 -2.28
N ASP A 37 4.78 1.81 -3.46
CA ASP A 37 4.80 2.86 -4.47
C ASP A 37 3.57 3.78 -4.41
N LEU A 38 2.37 3.21 -4.15
CA LEU A 38 1.12 3.98 -4.12
C LEU A 38 0.74 4.48 -2.72
N LYS A 39 1.50 4.11 -1.69
CA LYS A 39 1.32 4.55 -0.30
C LYS A 39 -0.05 4.22 0.32
N LEU A 40 -0.71 3.19 -0.18
CA LEU A 40 -1.98 2.71 0.36
C LEU A 40 -1.67 1.76 1.53
N TRP A 41 -1.63 2.28 2.76
CA TRP A 41 -1.17 1.54 3.94
C TRP A 41 -2.30 1.18 4.88
N GLY A 42 -2.17 0.04 5.58
CA GLY A 42 -3.16 -0.39 6.56
C GLY A 42 -4.56 -0.42 5.96
N ASP A 43 -5.47 0.28 6.63
CA ASP A 43 -6.87 0.36 6.24
C ASP A 43 -7.07 0.88 4.80
N ASP A 44 -6.17 1.72 4.26
CA ASP A 44 -6.28 2.21 2.89
C ASP A 44 -6.22 1.08 1.85
N ASN A 45 -5.29 0.13 1.99
CA ASN A 45 -5.24 -1.01 1.06
C ASN A 45 -6.34 -2.04 1.33
N TYR A 46 -6.81 -2.16 2.57
CA TYR A 46 -7.93 -3.02 2.92
C TYR A 46 -9.21 -2.57 2.23
N PHE A 47 -9.58 -1.30 2.37
CA PHE A 47 -10.78 -0.75 1.73
C PHE A 47 -10.64 -0.69 0.20
N LEU A 48 -9.45 -0.40 -0.32
CA LEU A 48 -9.16 -0.48 -1.75
C LEU A 48 -9.49 -1.87 -2.30
N LEU A 49 -9.04 -2.93 -1.62
CA LEU A 49 -9.29 -4.30 -2.08
C LEU A 49 -10.76 -4.66 -2.03
N ILE A 50 -11.47 -4.29 -0.96
CA ILE A 50 -12.92 -4.51 -0.87
C ILE A 50 -13.62 -3.84 -2.05
N GLU A 51 -13.35 -2.55 -2.29
CA GLU A 51 -13.95 -1.82 -3.41
C GLU A 51 -13.60 -2.48 -4.75
N PHE A 52 -12.35 -2.91 -4.93
CA PHE A 52 -11.91 -3.59 -6.14
C PHE A 52 -12.65 -4.91 -6.37
N ILE A 53 -12.79 -5.73 -5.32
CA ILE A 53 -13.47 -7.02 -5.35
C ILE A 53 -14.95 -6.84 -5.66
N GLU A 54 -15.63 -5.93 -4.95
CA GLU A 54 -17.07 -5.68 -5.11
C GLU A 54 -17.40 -5.07 -6.47
N LYS A 55 -16.59 -4.12 -6.93
CA LYS A 55 -16.81 -3.42 -8.21
C LYS A 55 -16.73 -4.35 -9.42
N TYR A 56 -15.90 -5.39 -9.35
CA TYR A 56 -15.63 -6.29 -10.46
C TYR A 56 -16.12 -7.73 -10.23
N ASP A 57 -16.85 -7.98 -9.14
CA ASP A 57 -17.39 -9.30 -8.76
C ASP A 57 -16.32 -10.41 -8.79
N LEU A 58 -15.21 -10.18 -8.08
CA LEU A 58 -14.03 -11.06 -8.13
C LEU A 58 -14.00 -12.06 -6.97
N ASN A 59 -13.55 -13.28 -7.23
CA ASN A 59 -13.33 -14.27 -6.17
C ASN A 59 -11.93 -14.10 -5.53
N PHE A 60 -11.90 -13.56 -4.31
CA PHE A 60 -10.68 -13.43 -3.51
C PHE A 60 -10.67 -14.35 -2.27
N GLU A 61 -11.46 -15.43 -2.24
CA GLU A 61 -11.51 -16.36 -1.08
C GLU A 61 -10.15 -16.95 -0.71
N LYS A 62 -9.27 -17.14 -1.70
CA LYS A 62 -7.90 -17.67 -1.52
C LYS A 62 -6.89 -16.57 -1.16
N PHE A 63 -7.30 -15.30 -1.12
CA PHE A 63 -6.41 -14.21 -0.80
C PHE A 63 -6.14 -14.17 0.71
N GLU A 64 -4.86 -14.24 1.07
CA GLU A 64 -4.41 -14.15 2.46
C GLU A 64 -3.88 -12.75 2.72
N TYR A 65 -4.72 -11.89 3.30
CA TYR A 65 -4.40 -10.48 3.57
C TYR A 65 -3.08 -10.34 4.35
N ASP A 66 -2.93 -11.06 5.45
CA ASP A 66 -1.76 -11.00 6.33
C ASP A 66 -0.45 -11.45 5.66
N LYS A 67 -0.50 -12.11 4.48
CA LYS A 67 0.70 -12.45 3.71
C LYS A 67 1.16 -11.32 2.79
N HIS A 68 0.26 -10.40 2.44
CA HIS A 68 0.49 -9.36 1.43
C HIS A 68 0.57 -7.96 2.04
N PHE A 69 -0.19 -7.70 3.10
CA PHE A 69 -0.31 -6.38 3.71
C PHE A 69 -0.15 -6.44 5.23
N ASP A 70 0.22 -5.30 5.80
CA ASP A 70 0.16 -5.08 7.25
C ASP A 70 -1.21 -4.47 7.58
N SER A 71 -1.80 -4.90 8.69
CA SER A 71 -2.95 -4.19 9.27
C SER A 71 -2.49 -2.89 9.96
N GLU A 72 -3.38 -1.90 10.13
CA GLU A 72 -3.02 -0.66 10.83
C GLU A 72 -2.53 -0.93 12.27
N GLY A 73 -3.08 -1.95 12.94
CA GLY A 73 -2.62 -2.41 14.24
C GLY A 73 -1.18 -2.97 14.23
N GLU A 74 -0.74 -3.57 13.13
CA GLU A 74 0.65 -4.01 12.94
C GLU A 74 1.58 -2.82 12.63
N LEU A 75 1.10 -1.84 11.86
CA LEU A 75 1.83 -0.59 11.57
C LEU A 75 2.08 0.23 12.85
N VAL A 76 1.09 0.26 13.76
CA VAL A 76 1.19 0.90 15.08
C VAL A 76 1.59 -0.12 16.16
N GLY A 77 2.51 -1.03 15.83
CA GLY A 77 2.97 -2.05 16.77
C GLY A 77 3.51 -1.48 18.09
N PHE A 78 3.50 -2.29 19.15
CA PHE A 78 3.94 -1.91 20.50
C PHE A 78 5.33 -1.24 20.52
N LYS A 79 6.26 -1.67 19.66
CA LYS A 79 7.58 -1.03 19.53
C LYS A 79 7.49 0.40 18.99
N THR A 80 6.69 0.63 17.96
CA THR A 80 6.45 1.97 17.38
C THR A 80 5.73 2.87 18.36
N PHE A 81 4.76 2.33 19.09
CA PHE A 81 4.08 3.02 20.18
C PHE A 81 5.05 3.40 21.31
N ILE A 82 5.86 2.45 21.81
CA ILE A 82 6.86 2.72 22.85
C ILE A 82 7.89 3.75 22.37
N LEU A 83 8.43 3.60 21.16
CA LEU A 83 9.37 4.58 20.58
C LEU A 83 8.73 5.95 20.42
N GLY A 84 7.47 6.03 20.01
CA GLY A 84 6.69 7.26 19.91
C GLY A 84 6.52 7.95 21.26
N VAL A 85 6.15 7.19 22.30
CA VAL A 85 6.00 7.69 23.67
C VAL A 85 7.32 8.23 24.23
N PHE A 86 8.45 7.56 23.97
CA PHE A 86 9.77 8.07 24.41
C PHE A 86 10.29 9.23 23.56
N LYS A 87 9.94 9.31 22.27
CA LYS A 87 10.39 10.39 21.36
C LYS A 87 9.54 11.66 21.47
N LEU A 88 8.27 11.57 21.87
CA LEU A 88 7.37 12.71 22.04
C LEU A 88 7.91 13.78 23.01
N PRO A 89 8.38 13.43 24.23
CA PRO A 89 9.01 14.39 25.15
C PRO A 89 10.24 15.07 24.55
N VAL A 90 11.06 14.32 23.82
CA VAL A 90 12.25 14.87 23.12
C VAL A 90 11.82 15.86 22.04
N LEU A 91 10.77 15.55 21.28
CA LEU A 91 10.23 16.43 20.24
C LEU A 91 9.63 17.70 20.81
N ILE A 92 8.89 17.61 21.92
CA ILE A 92 8.31 18.76 22.63
C ILE A 92 9.42 19.65 23.19
N ILE A 93 10.42 19.07 23.88
CA ILE A 93 11.57 19.80 24.42
C ILE A 93 12.35 20.47 23.28
N ASN A 94 12.59 19.76 22.18
CA ASN A 94 13.33 20.27 21.04
C ASN A 94 12.58 21.37 20.28
N ASN A 95 11.26 21.28 20.18
CA ASN A 95 10.43 22.32 19.53
C ASN A 95 10.27 23.58 20.41
N LEU A 96 10.27 23.40 21.74
CA LEU A 96 10.27 24.51 22.70
C LEU A 96 11.63 25.21 22.78
N LEU A 97 12.75 24.47 22.64
CA LEU A 97 14.11 25.00 22.75
C LEU A 97 14.73 25.44 21.41
N ILE A 98 14.37 24.79 20.30
CA ILE A 98 14.98 25.01 18.98
C ILE A 98 13.86 25.35 17.99
N LYS A 99 13.62 26.65 17.82
CA LYS A 99 12.62 27.24 16.90
C LYS A 99 12.90 26.97 15.40
N HIS A 100 13.89 26.13 15.06
CA HIS A 100 14.47 25.93 13.73
C HIS A 100 14.67 24.46 13.38
N ILE A 101 13.71 23.60 13.71
CA ILE A 101 13.71 22.23 13.19
C ILE A 101 13.45 22.30 11.68
N SER A 102 14.51 22.08 10.89
CA SER A 102 14.44 21.99 9.44
C SER A 102 13.47 20.88 9.02
N ILE A 103 12.65 21.16 8.00
CA ILE A 103 11.73 20.20 7.34
C ILE A 103 12.43 18.87 6.97
N LYS A 104 13.75 18.91 6.69
CA LYS A 104 14.55 17.71 6.41
C LYS A 104 14.60 16.73 7.59
N THR A 105 14.61 17.23 8.82
CA THR A 105 14.66 16.40 10.03
C THR A 105 13.32 15.68 10.26
N TYR A 106 12.20 16.34 9.95
CA TYR A 106 10.86 15.75 10.06
C TYR A 106 10.69 14.54 9.13
N LYS A 107 11.06 14.67 7.84
CA LYS A 107 11.02 13.57 6.87
C LYS A 107 11.87 12.36 7.28
N LYS A 108 13.01 12.59 7.95
CA LYS A 108 13.89 11.52 8.40
C LYS A 108 13.29 10.75 9.60
N ILE A 109 12.55 11.44 10.47
CA ILE A 109 11.91 10.83 11.64
C ILE A 109 10.72 9.98 11.21
N ASP A 110 9.92 10.47 10.26
CA ASP A 110 8.75 9.76 9.70
C ASP A 110 9.14 8.36 9.18
N ASN A 111 10.20 8.29 8.36
CA ASN A 111 10.73 7.02 7.85
C ASN A 111 11.26 6.07 8.94
N THR A 112 11.65 6.56 10.12
CA THR A 112 12.14 5.71 11.23
C THR A 112 11.04 5.24 12.18
N LEU A 113 9.82 5.77 12.07
CA LEU A 113 8.68 5.30 12.85
C LEU A 113 8.05 4.08 12.19
N TYR A 114 8.05 4.01 10.86
CA TYR A 114 7.55 2.89 10.08
C TYR A 114 8.67 1.90 9.71
N ASP A 115 9.43 1.43 10.69
CA ASP A 115 10.41 0.37 10.46
C ASP A 115 9.65 -0.95 10.22
N ARG A 116 9.40 -1.25 8.93
CA ARG A 116 8.67 -2.43 8.45
C ARG A 116 9.49 -3.68 8.74
N THR A 117 9.39 -4.17 9.96
CA THR A 117 10.11 -5.38 10.39
C THR A 117 9.61 -6.67 9.71
N ASN A 118 8.45 -6.64 9.06
CA ASN A 118 7.91 -7.75 8.28
C ASN A 118 7.92 -7.41 6.78
N CYS A 119 8.73 -8.11 6.01
CA CYS A 119 8.70 -8.01 4.54
C CYS A 119 7.46 -8.76 4.02
N LYS A 120 6.31 -8.08 3.97
CA LYS A 120 5.12 -8.58 3.28
C LYS A 120 5.35 -8.53 1.76
N LYS A 121 4.68 -9.42 1.02
CA LYS A 121 4.91 -9.57 -0.43
C LYS A 121 4.50 -8.33 -1.25
N ASP A 122 3.51 -7.58 -0.75
CA ASP A 122 2.77 -6.54 -1.49
C ASP A 122 2.05 -7.13 -2.72
N LEU A 123 1.01 -6.45 -3.19
CA LEU A 123 0.45 -6.71 -4.51
C LEU A 123 1.00 -5.68 -5.49
N THR A 124 1.03 -6.03 -6.78
CA THR A 124 1.34 -5.06 -7.81
C THR A 124 0.14 -4.73 -8.67
N PHE A 125 0.23 -3.60 -9.38
CA PHE A 125 -0.71 -3.22 -10.43
C PHE A 125 -1.00 -4.38 -11.40
N GLY A 126 0.04 -5.08 -11.84
CA GLY A 126 -0.10 -6.22 -12.74
C GLY A 126 -0.83 -7.43 -12.13
N ASP A 127 -0.72 -7.65 -10.81
CA ASP A 127 -1.46 -8.73 -10.14
C ASP A 127 -2.96 -8.42 -10.11
N LEU A 128 -3.33 -7.15 -9.91
CA LEU A 128 -4.73 -6.72 -9.98
C LEU A 128 -5.29 -6.81 -11.40
N ILE A 129 -4.50 -6.47 -12.43
CA ILE A 129 -4.88 -6.70 -13.83
C ILE A 129 -5.15 -8.19 -14.07
N LEU A 130 -4.23 -9.06 -13.66
CA LEU A 130 -4.35 -10.49 -13.89
C LEU A 130 -5.54 -11.08 -13.12
N SER A 131 -5.75 -10.65 -11.88
CA SER A 131 -6.88 -11.07 -11.06
C SER A 131 -8.21 -10.66 -11.69
N LYS A 132 -8.31 -9.43 -12.20
CA LYS A 132 -9.51 -8.97 -12.92
C LYS A 132 -9.76 -9.75 -14.21
N LEU A 133 -8.71 -10.05 -14.96
CA LEU A 133 -8.83 -10.83 -16.19
C LEU A 133 -9.27 -12.29 -15.93
N ASN A 134 -8.84 -12.87 -14.81
CA ASN A 134 -9.19 -14.25 -14.43
C ASN A 134 -10.51 -14.35 -13.67
N GLY A 135 -11.02 -13.25 -13.10
CA GLY A 135 -12.18 -13.25 -12.20
C GLY A 135 -11.88 -13.79 -10.80
N GLU A 136 -10.62 -14.11 -10.49
CA GLU A 136 -10.19 -14.62 -9.19
C GLU A 136 -8.79 -14.12 -8.82
N PHE A 137 -8.48 -14.11 -7.52
CA PHE A 137 -7.16 -13.72 -7.03
C PHE A 137 -6.05 -14.53 -7.72
N THR A 138 -5.21 -13.82 -8.48
CA THR A 138 -4.12 -14.41 -9.24
C THR A 138 -2.88 -13.52 -9.17
N LEU A 139 -1.76 -14.10 -8.77
CA LEU A 139 -0.45 -13.46 -8.81
C LEU A 139 0.23 -13.70 -10.16
N ARG A 140 0.96 -12.71 -10.67
CA ARG A 140 1.84 -12.93 -11.82
C ARG A 140 3.01 -13.81 -11.40
N GLU A 141 3.42 -14.70 -12.29
CA GLU A 141 4.71 -15.39 -12.15
C GLU A 141 5.83 -14.35 -12.33
N ASN A 142 6.84 -14.41 -11.46
CA ASN A 142 8.03 -13.56 -11.55
C ASN A 142 8.99 -14.03 -12.64
#